data_AF-A0A399UGI4-F1
#
_entry.id   AF-A0A399UGI4-F1
#
_cell.length_a   1.000
_cell.length_b   1.000
_cell.length_c   1.000
_cell.angle_alpha   90.00
_cell.angle_beta   90.00
_cell.angle_gamma   90.00
#
_symmetry.space_group_name_H-M   'P 1'
#
loop_
_entity.id
_entity.type
_entity.pdbx_description
1 polymer ?
#
loop_
_entity_poly.entity_id
_entity_poly.type
_entity_poly.pdbx_seq_one_letter_code
_entity_poly.pdbx_strand_id
1 'polypeptide(L)'
;MGGRETGATRVQVYLTDPRVVAALQREARSANIPISQAAGRSLAKGLARSLPADPDDRLLQLDRALRDHMRSTARDVQIIQELVIEVARAFFMRLPDAVTDQDPVARAAVDRRIEQLLDDTAARLISGGRPQRGTAE
;
A
#
# COMPACT_ATOMS: atom_id res chain seq x y z
N MET A 1 8.83 -4.68 -43.34
CA MET A 1 9.98 -3.80 -43.65
C MET A 1 10.01 -2.67 -42.63
N GLY A 2 11.17 -2.39 -42.04
CA GLY A 2 11.33 -1.30 -41.07
C GLY A 2 12.35 -1.62 -39.99
N GLY A 3 13.54 -2.12 -40.36
CA GLY A 3 14.68 -2.16 -39.45
C GLY A 3 15.04 -0.72 -39.12
N ARG A 4 14.64 -0.24 -37.95
CA ARG A 4 14.98 1.09 -37.46
C ARG A 4 16.49 1.06 -37.23
N GLU A 5 17.24 1.66 -38.14
CA GLU A 5 18.65 1.93 -37.94
C GLU A 5 18.80 2.63 -36.59
N THR A 6 19.43 1.96 -35.64
CA THR A 6 19.90 2.57 -34.39
C THR A 6 21.10 3.43 -34.77
N GLY A 7 20.84 4.51 -35.51
CA GLY A 7 21.84 5.49 -35.89
C GLY A 7 22.42 6.10 -34.63
N ALA A 8 23.72 5.93 -34.42
CA ALA A 8 24.43 6.57 -33.32
C ALA A 8 24.22 8.09 -33.42
N THR A 9 23.47 8.66 -32.49
CA THR A 9 23.26 10.12 -32.44
C THR A 9 24.50 10.77 -31.83
N ARG A 10 25.17 11.63 -32.59
CA ARG A 10 26.35 12.35 -32.11
C ARG A 10 25.90 13.55 -31.27
N VAL A 11 26.32 13.58 -30.01
CA VAL A 11 26.06 14.68 -29.07
C VAL A 11 27.38 15.34 -28.71
N GLN A 12 27.45 16.67 -28.82
CA GLN A 12 28.60 17.46 -28.38
C GLN A 12 28.23 18.21 -27.09
N VAL A 13 29.08 18.11 -26.07
CA VAL A 13 28.85 18.70 -24.76
C VAL A 13 30.04 19.55 -24.37
N TYR A 14 29.79 20.77 -23.92
CA TYR A 14 30.80 21.65 -23.35
C TYR A 14 30.88 21.40 -21.84
N LEU A 15 32.02 20.88 -21.38
CA LEU A 15 32.27 20.63 -19.95
C LEU A 15 33.05 21.81 -19.37
N THR A 16 32.48 22.50 -18.39
CA THR A 16 33.09 23.64 -17.71
C THR A 16 33.88 23.24 -16.46
N ASP A 17 33.54 22.12 -15.82
CA ASP A 17 34.22 21.63 -14.62
C ASP A 17 35.36 20.65 -14.98
N PRO A 18 36.63 20.97 -14.67
CA PRO A 18 37.77 20.08 -14.93
C PRO A 18 37.72 18.76 -14.14
N ARG A 19 36.99 18.71 -13.01
CA ARG A 19 36.86 17.49 -12.20
C ARG A 19 36.06 16.41 -12.93
N VAL A 20 35.05 16.80 -13.69
CA VAL A 20 34.22 15.88 -14.49
C VAL A 20 35.05 15.26 -15.61
N VAL A 21 35.88 16.07 -16.28
CA VAL A 21 36.80 15.59 -17.32
C VAL A 21 37.79 14.58 -16.74
N ALA A 22 38.40 14.88 -15.59
CA ALA A 22 39.33 13.97 -14.93
C ALA A 22 38.66 12.65 -14.50
N ALA A 23 37.42 12.71 -14.00
CA ALA A 23 36.65 11.53 -13.63
C ALA A 23 36.32 10.64 -14.85
N LEU A 24 35.91 11.24 -15.97
CA LEU A 24 35.64 10.52 -17.22
C LEU A 24 36.90 9.86 -17.79
N GLN A 25 38.03 10.56 -17.76
CA GLN A 25 39.31 9.99 -18.18
C GLN A 25 39.73 8.82 -17.28
N ARG A 26 39.53 8.92 -15.97
CA ARG A 26 39.82 7.84 -15.03
C ARG A 26 38.94 6.62 -15.31
N GLU A 27 37.64 6.81 -15.54
CA GLU A 27 36.70 5.73 -15.87
C GLU A 27 37.03 5.08 -17.22
N ALA A 28 37.43 5.88 -18.22
CA ALA A 28 37.90 5.37 -19.51
C ALA A 28 39.16 4.51 -19.38
N ARG A 29 40.16 4.95 -18.61
CA ARG A 29 41.40 4.20 -18.36
C ARG A 29 41.14 2.92 -17.57
N SER A 30 40.35 2.98 -16.49
CA SER A 30 40.09 1.82 -15.64
C SER A 30 39.33 0.71 -16.36
N ALA A 31 38.44 1.10 -17.28
CA ALA A 31 37.65 0.15 -18.06
C ALA A 31 38.25 -0.19 -19.43
N ASN A 32 39.40 0.40 -19.78
CA ASN A 32 40.06 0.26 -21.09
C ASN A 32 39.10 0.51 -22.28
N ILE A 33 38.34 1.60 -22.21
CA ILE A 33 37.33 2.00 -23.21
C ILE A 33 37.57 3.44 -23.68
N PRO A 34 37.10 3.83 -24.88
CA PRO A 34 37.19 5.21 -25.33
C PRO A 34 36.35 6.15 -24.44
N ILE A 35 36.79 7.40 -24.32
CA ILE A 35 36.16 8.41 -23.46
C ILE A 35 34.69 8.67 -23.82
N SER A 36 34.32 8.55 -25.09
CA SER A 36 32.94 8.66 -25.57
C SER A 36 32.04 7.55 -25.02
N GLN A 37 32.56 6.33 -24.93
CA GLN A 37 31.83 5.18 -24.37
C GLN A 37 31.78 5.25 -22.84
N ALA A 38 32.85 5.72 -22.19
CA ALA A 38 32.83 6.02 -20.75
C ALA A 38 31.75 7.06 -20.43
N ALA A 39 31.72 8.18 -21.18
CA ALA A 39 30.69 9.20 -21.03
C ALA A 39 29.28 8.64 -21.25
N GLY A 40 29.07 7.83 -22.30
CA GLY A 40 27.78 7.17 -22.54
C GLY A 40 27.35 6.27 -21.38
N ARG A 41 28.27 5.52 -20.77
CA ARG A 41 27.99 4.69 -19.59
C ARG A 41 27.67 5.53 -18.36
N SER A 42 28.42 6.59 -18.08
CA SER A 42 28.16 7.46 -16.93
C SER A 42 26.83 8.21 -17.10
N LEU A 43 26.50 8.66 -18.31
CA LEU A 43 25.20 9.25 -18.65
C LEU A 43 24.07 8.24 -18.49
N ALA A 44 24.21 7.02 -19.00
CA ALA A 44 23.19 5.97 -18.84
C ALA A 44 22.96 5.62 -17.36
N LYS A 45 24.03 5.52 -16.56
CA LYS A 45 23.94 5.31 -15.10
C LYS A 45 23.27 6.51 -14.40
N GLY A 46 23.62 7.72 -14.82
CA GLY A 46 23.03 8.96 -14.32
C GLY A 46 21.53 9.01 -14.60
N LEU A 47 21.13 8.82 -15.86
CA LEU A 47 19.74 8.79 -16.31
C LEU A 47 18.95 7.65 -15.66
N ALA A 48 19.52 6.45 -15.53
CA ALA A 48 18.85 5.35 -14.85
C ALA A 48 18.60 5.63 -13.36
N ARG A 49 19.50 6.35 -12.69
CA ARG A 49 19.32 6.82 -11.30
C ARG A 49 18.47 8.08 -11.20
N SER A 50 18.42 8.88 -12.25
CA SER A 50 17.73 10.16 -12.35
C SER A 50 16.49 10.09 -13.24
N LEU A 51 15.90 8.91 -13.44
CA LEU A 51 14.47 8.84 -13.67
C LEU A 51 13.84 8.94 -12.27
N PRO A 52 13.54 10.14 -11.74
CA PRO A 52 12.35 10.20 -10.93
C PRO A 52 11.25 9.70 -11.86
N ALA A 53 10.44 8.75 -11.41
CA ALA A 53 9.19 8.43 -12.10
C ALA A 53 8.56 9.75 -12.57
N ASP A 54 8.17 9.81 -13.84
CA ASP A 54 7.53 10.99 -14.46
C ASP A 54 6.57 11.60 -13.41
N PRO A 55 6.56 12.92 -13.14
CA PRO A 55 5.66 13.50 -12.15
C PRO A 55 4.21 13.01 -12.30
N ASP A 56 3.77 12.79 -13.53
CA ASP A 56 2.47 12.20 -13.86
C ASP A 56 2.34 10.74 -13.40
N ASP A 57 3.39 9.92 -13.52
CA ASP A 57 3.42 8.55 -12.99
C ASP A 57 3.36 8.54 -11.46
N ARG A 58 4.03 9.49 -10.79
CA ARG A 58 3.98 9.61 -9.32
C ARG A 58 2.59 10.02 -8.85
N LEU A 59 1.94 10.96 -9.54
CA LEU A 59 0.56 11.36 -9.26
C LEU A 59 -0.41 10.19 -9.51
N LEU A 60 -0.22 9.44 -10.59
CA LEU A 60 -1.03 8.26 -10.89
C LEU A 60 -0.86 7.16 -9.84
N GLN A 61 0.37 6.95 -9.34
CA GLN A 61 0.63 6.02 -8.24
C GLN A 61 -0.04 6.46 -6.93
N LEU A 62 -0.01 7.76 -6.63
CA LEU A 62 -0.69 8.31 -5.46
C LEU A 62 -2.22 8.20 -5.55
N ASP A 63 -2.82 8.46 -6.72
CA ASP A 63 -4.27 8.28 -6.93
C ASP A 63 -4.67 6.81 -6.74
N ARG A 64 -3.89 5.86 -7.28
CA ARG A 64 -4.13 4.42 -7.06
C ARG A 64 -4.03 4.06 -5.58
N ALA A 65 -2.97 4.48 -4.90
CA ALA A 65 -2.77 4.21 -3.47
C ALA A 65 -3.90 4.81 -2.62
N LEU A 66 -4.37 6.02 -2.95
CA LEU A 66 -5.50 6.66 -2.27
C LEU A 66 -6.81 5.90 -2.51
N ARG A 67 -7.10 5.48 -3.74
CA ARG A 67 -8.30 4.68 -4.04
C ARG A 67 -8.30 3.36 -3.30
N ASP A 68 -7.16 2.67 -3.26
CA ASP A 68 -7.02 1.41 -2.54
C ASP A 68 -7.18 1.62 -1.03
N HIS A 69 -6.59 2.68 -0.49
CA HIS A 69 -6.78 3.07 0.91
C HIS A 69 -8.25 3.36 1.22
N MET A 70 -8.92 4.20 0.43
CA MET A 70 -10.35 4.51 0.59
C MET A 70 -11.22 3.25 0.52
N ARG A 71 -10.88 2.30 -0.36
CA ARG A 71 -11.59 1.01 -0.48
C ARG A 71 -11.38 0.11 0.74
N SER A 72 -10.22 0.20 1.40
CA SER A 72 -9.97 -0.47 2.68
C SER A 72 -10.77 0.19 3.79
N THR A 73 -10.62 1.51 3.94
CA THR A 73 -11.29 2.30 4.99
C THR A 73 -12.81 2.19 4.91
N ALA A 74 -13.40 2.16 3.70
CA ALA A 74 -14.83 1.95 3.53
C ALA A 74 -15.30 0.58 4.06
N ARG A 75 -14.49 -0.48 3.88
CA ARG A 75 -14.78 -1.80 4.43
C ARG A 75 -14.66 -1.80 5.95
N ASP A 76 -13.63 -1.16 6.49
CA ASP A 76 -13.42 -1.07 7.93
C ASP A 76 -14.56 -0.32 8.61
N VAL A 77 -15.00 0.80 8.04
CA VAL A 77 -16.17 1.57 8.54
C VAL A 77 -17.44 0.74 8.49
N GLN A 78 -17.68 -0.04 7.43
CA GLN A 78 -18.84 -0.92 7.35
C GLN A 78 -18.82 -1.98 8.46
N ILE A 79 -17.68 -2.62 8.69
CA ILE A 79 -17.54 -3.63 9.75
C ILE A 79 -17.77 -2.99 11.13
N ILE A 80 -17.20 -1.81 11.38
CA ILE A 80 -17.42 -1.07 12.62
C ILE A 80 -18.91 -0.77 12.82
N GLN A 81 -19.63 -0.32 11.78
CA GLN A 81 -21.06 -0.05 11.88
C GLN A 81 -21.89 -1.30 12.17
N GLU A 82 -21.61 -2.42 11.48
CA GLU A 82 -22.28 -3.70 11.74
C GLU A 82 -22.02 -4.16 13.18
N LEU A 83 -20.79 -4.01 13.67
CA LEU A 83 -20.40 -4.36 15.04
C LEU A 83 -21.11 -3.49 16.07
N VAL A 84 -21.21 -2.18 15.83
CA VAL A 84 -21.97 -1.25 16.71
C VAL A 84 -23.45 -1.62 16.76
N ILE A 85 -24.05 -1.98 15.62
CA ILE A 85 -25.47 -2.40 15.57
C ILE A 85 -25.66 -3.70 16.35
N GLU A 86 -24.78 -4.67 16.19
CA GLU A 86 -24.90 -5.97 16.85
C GLU A 86 -24.65 -5.86 18.36
N VAL A 87 -23.67 -5.06 18.77
CA VAL A 87 -23.44 -4.72 20.19
C VAL A 87 -24.65 -4.01 20.78
N ALA A 88 -25.20 -3.01 20.09
CA ALA A 88 -26.40 -2.32 20.53
C ALA A 88 -27.59 -3.28 20.65
N ARG A 89 -27.80 -4.16 19.66
CA ARG A 89 -28.85 -5.18 19.70
C ARG A 89 -28.66 -6.14 20.89
N ALA A 90 -27.46 -6.65 21.11
CA ALA A 90 -27.15 -7.55 22.22
C ALA A 90 -27.35 -6.84 23.57
N PHE A 91 -27.00 -5.56 23.65
CA PHE A 91 -27.16 -4.74 24.84
C PHE A 91 -28.64 -4.42 25.13
N PHE A 92 -29.41 -3.99 24.13
CA PHE A 92 -30.83 -3.64 24.29
C PHE A 92 -31.74 -4.87 24.46
N MET A 93 -31.45 -5.99 23.80
CA MET A 93 -32.21 -7.24 23.99
C MET A 93 -31.99 -7.89 25.37
N ARG A 94 -31.01 -7.40 26.14
CA ARG A 94 -30.65 -7.93 27.46
C ARG A 94 -30.53 -6.86 28.53
N LEU A 95 -31.04 -5.65 28.25
CA LEU A 95 -31.21 -4.66 29.30
C LEU A 95 -32.31 -5.16 30.22
N PRO A 96 -32.08 -5.22 31.54
CA PRO A 96 -33.08 -5.67 32.50
C PRO A 96 -34.21 -4.63 32.55
N ASP A 97 -35.32 -4.89 31.84
CA ASP A 97 -36.53 -4.04 31.93
C ASP A 97 -37.26 -4.22 33.27
N ALA A 98 -36.88 -5.24 34.07
CA ALA A 98 -37.47 -5.54 35.36
C ALA A 98 -36.42 -5.82 36.46
N VAL A 99 -36.75 -5.47 37.70
CA VAL A 99 -35.89 -5.63 38.91
C VAL A 99 -35.46 -7.09 39.15
N THR A 100 -36.19 -8.06 38.59
CA THR A 100 -35.89 -9.50 38.66
C THR A 100 -34.70 -9.94 37.82
N ASP A 101 -34.25 -9.14 36.83
CA ASP A 101 -33.08 -9.45 35.99
C ASP A 101 -31.74 -9.02 36.65
N GLN A 102 -31.76 -8.64 37.92
CA GLN A 102 -30.55 -8.33 38.70
C GLN A 102 -29.89 -9.57 39.32
N ASP A 103 -30.25 -10.77 38.87
CA ASP A 103 -29.60 -12.01 39.31
C ASP A 103 -28.11 -12.01 38.94
N PRO A 104 -27.19 -12.17 39.92
CA PRO A 104 -25.76 -12.23 39.67
C PRO A 104 -25.34 -13.34 38.68
N VAL A 105 -26.07 -14.46 38.62
CA VAL A 105 -25.78 -15.56 37.68
C VAL A 105 -26.13 -15.17 36.25
N ALA A 106 -27.27 -14.50 36.06
CA ALA A 106 -27.69 -14.00 34.76
C ALA A 106 -26.68 -12.97 34.22
N ARG A 107 -26.20 -12.06 35.09
CA ARG A 107 -25.15 -11.08 34.73
C ARG A 107 -23.85 -11.75 34.30
N ALA A 108 -23.34 -12.70 35.08
CA ALA A 108 -22.11 -13.41 34.73
C ALA A 108 -22.23 -14.20 33.40
N ALA A 109 -23.42 -14.76 33.10
CA ALA A 109 -23.68 -15.43 31.84
C ALA A 109 -23.77 -14.46 30.64
N VAL A 110 -24.20 -13.22 30.87
CA VAL A 110 -24.20 -12.16 29.87
C VAL A 110 -22.77 -11.70 29.59
N ASP A 111 -21.99 -11.41 30.62
CA ASP A 111 -20.60 -10.94 30.49
C ASP A 111 -19.74 -11.94 29.70
N ARG A 112 -19.80 -13.23 30.07
CA ARG A 112 -19.08 -14.30 29.38
C ARG A 112 -19.47 -14.44 27.91
N ARG A 113 -20.72 -14.13 27.57
CA ARG A 113 -21.22 -14.24 26.19
C ARG A 113 -20.86 -13.01 25.35
N ILE A 114 -20.76 -11.84 25.98
CA ILE A 114 -20.22 -10.63 25.34
C ILE A 114 -18.73 -10.85 25.01
N GLU A 115 -17.95 -11.37 25.97
CA GLU A 115 -16.54 -11.71 25.74
C GLU A 115 -16.38 -12.66 24.54
N GLN A 116 -17.19 -13.72 24.47
CA GLN A 116 -17.17 -14.65 23.34
C GLN A 116 -17.54 -14.01 21.99
N LEU A 117 -18.54 -13.13 21.96
CA LEU A 117 -18.93 -12.43 20.74
C LEU A 117 -17.83 -11.47 20.26
N LEU A 118 -17.15 -10.80 21.20
CA LEU A 118 -16.02 -9.93 20.88
C LEU A 118 -14.83 -10.74 20.33
N ASP A 119 -14.52 -11.89 20.94
CA ASP A 119 -13.44 -12.78 20.50
C ASP A 119 -13.71 -13.35 19.11
N ASP A 120 -14.93 -13.84 18.85
CA ASP A 120 -15.34 -14.34 17.52
C ASP A 120 -15.25 -13.24 16.45
N THR A 121 -15.60 -12.00 16.82
CA THR A 121 -15.57 -10.87 15.89
C THR A 121 -14.15 -10.41 15.61
N ALA A 122 -13.29 -10.38 16.63
CA ALA A 122 -11.86 -10.13 16.47
C ALA A 122 -11.20 -11.20 15.58
N ALA A 123 -11.57 -12.48 15.75
CA ALA A 123 -11.09 -13.57 14.90
C ALA A 123 -11.53 -13.40 13.43
N ARG A 124 -12.75 -12.89 13.18
CA ARG A 124 -13.25 -12.59 11.81
C ARG A 124 -12.55 -11.40 11.16
N LEU A 125 -12.28 -10.36 11.93
CA LEU A 125 -11.46 -9.21 11.50
C LEU A 125 -10.05 -9.66 11.11
N ILE A 126 -9.40 -10.45 11.96
CA ILE A 126 -8.03 -10.97 11.72
C ILE A 126 -7.99 -11.92 10.51
N SER A 127 -9.02 -12.75 10.33
CA SER A 127 -9.10 -13.68 9.20
C SER A 127 -9.56 -13.04 7.89
N GLY A 128 -9.97 -11.76 7.89
CA GLY A 128 -10.42 -11.03 6.70
C GLY A 128 -11.65 -11.66 6.01
N GLY A 129 -12.39 -12.53 6.72
CA GLY A 129 -13.41 -13.38 6.15
C GLY A 129 -14.73 -12.65 5.95
N ARG A 130 -15.14 -12.46 4.69
CA ARG A 130 -16.54 -12.14 4.32
C ARG A 130 -17.50 -13.12 5.00
N PRO A 131 -18.63 -12.67 5.57
CA PRO A 131 -19.70 -13.59 5.88
C PRO A 131 -20.26 -14.12 4.56
N GLN A 132 -20.12 -15.42 4.33
CA GLN A 132 -20.99 -16.13 3.42
C GLN A 132 -22.39 -16.02 4.03
N ARG A 133 -23.23 -15.15 3.47
CA ARG A 133 -24.68 -15.16 3.72
C ARG A 133 -25.17 -16.54 3.26
N GLY A 134 -25.20 -17.48 4.20
CA GLY A 134 -25.98 -18.68 4.09
C GLY A 134 -27.44 -18.25 4.08
N THR A 135 -28.03 -18.32 2.89
CA THR A 135 -29.45 -18.61 2.73
C THR A 135 -29.77 -19.85 3.57
N ALA A 136 -30.66 -19.69 4.55
CA ALA A 136 -31.37 -20.80 5.16
C ALA A 136 -32.85 -20.42 5.15
N GLU A 137 -33.62 -21.26 4.45
CA GLU A 137 -35.07 -21.42 4.55
C GLU A 137 -35.56 -21.52 5.99
#